data_AF-A0A2P4SLT4-F1
#
_entry.id   AF-A0A2P4SLT4-F1
#
_cell.length_a   1.000
_cell.length_b   1.000
_cell.length_c   1.000
_cell.angle_alpha   90.00
_cell.angle_beta   90.00
_cell.angle_gamma   90.00
#
_symmetry.space_group_name_H-M   'P 1'
#
loop_
_entity.id
_entity.type
_entity.pdbx_description
1 polymer ?
#
loop_
_entity_poly.entity_id
_entity_poly.type
_entity_poly.pdbx_seq_one_letter_code
_entity_poly.pdbx_strand_id
1 'polypeptide(L)'
;PDMFCDFNGKKYSPGESWHPYLEPQGLMYCIRCSCSEEGQIYCGLVTCPELLCSNPLTVPDSCCQVCKDGSYEKSAEEEPLQLNRGVVRDISILKLCFF
;
A
#
# COMPACT_ATOMS: atom_id res chain seq x y z
N PRO A 1 -17.95 16.71 -20.65
CA PRO A 1 -18.85 15.62 -20.27
C PRO A 1 -18.33 15.05 -18.96
N ASP A 2 -19.15 14.99 -17.91
CA ASP A 2 -18.72 14.36 -16.66
C ASP A 2 -18.44 12.88 -16.94
N MET A 3 -17.18 12.47 -16.89
CA MET A 3 -16.79 11.08 -17.09
C MET A 3 -16.88 10.36 -15.75
N PHE A 4 -17.71 9.31 -15.70
CA PHE A 4 -17.84 8.44 -14.55
C PHE A 4 -17.14 7.12 -14.82
N CYS A 5 -16.57 6.52 -13.80
CA CYS A 5 -16.05 5.17 -13.87
C CYS A 5 -17.16 4.17 -13.54
N ASP A 6 -17.35 3.14 -14.36
CA ASP A 6 -18.24 2.02 -14.06
C ASP A 6 -17.41 0.80 -13.60
N PHE A 7 -17.64 0.35 -12.38
CA PHE A 7 -16.99 -0.84 -11.81
C PHE A 7 -18.03 -1.74 -11.16
N ASN A 8 -18.16 -2.98 -11.66
CA ASN A 8 -19.16 -3.96 -11.22
C ASN A 8 -20.59 -3.39 -11.18
N GLY A 9 -20.95 -2.56 -12.17
CA GLY A 9 -22.28 -1.96 -12.28
C GLY A 9 -22.54 -0.80 -11.31
N LYS A 10 -21.53 -0.37 -10.56
CA LYS A 10 -21.57 0.85 -9.75
C LYS A 10 -20.77 1.97 -10.43
N LYS A 11 -21.36 3.16 -10.47
CA LYS A 11 -20.73 4.36 -11.01
C LYS A 11 -20.00 5.14 -9.91
N TYR A 12 -18.80 5.61 -10.25
CA TYR A 12 -17.91 6.39 -9.39
C TYR A 12 -17.58 7.71 -10.07
N SER A 13 -17.57 8.78 -9.28
CA SER A 13 -17.21 10.12 -9.76
C SER A 13 -15.70 10.27 -9.87
N PRO A 14 -15.18 11.17 -10.72
CA PRO A 14 -13.76 11.52 -10.70
C PRO A 14 -13.25 11.88 -9.30
N GLY A 15 -12.05 11.39 -8.97
CA GLY A 15 -11.45 11.52 -7.65
C GLY A 15 -12.02 10.58 -6.57
N GLU A 16 -13.12 9.88 -6.84
CA GLU A 16 -13.69 8.91 -5.90
C GLU A 16 -12.79 7.68 -5.78
N SER A 17 -12.65 7.18 -4.56
CA SER A 17 -11.86 5.98 -4.24
C SER A 17 -12.67 4.97 -3.47
N TRP A 18 -12.48 3.68 -3.73
CA TRP A 18 -13.23 2.61 -3.08
C TRP A 18 -12.42 1.32 -2.91
N HIS A 19 -12.91 0.44 -2.03
CA HIS A 19 -12.46 -0.95 -1.93
C HIS A 19 -13.37 -1.83 -2.80
N PRO A 20 -12.81 -2.65 -3.71
CA PRO A 20 -13.62 -3.47 -4.59
C PRO A 20 -14.22 -4.67 -3.83
N TYR A 21 -15.43 -5.04 -4.22
CA TYR A 21 -16.04 -6.31 -3.85
C TYR A 21 -15.74 -7.34 -4.94
N LEU A 22 -15.03 -8.41 -4.59
CA LEU A 22 -14.63 -9.48 -5.50
C LEU A 22 -15.32 -10.78 -5.07
N GLU A 23 -16.15 -11.37 -5.92
CA GLU A 23 -16.74 -12.68 -5.62
C GLU A 23 -15.77 -13.82 -5.96
N PRO A 24 -15.66 -14.87 -5.12
CA PRO A 24 -16.40 -15.13 -3.87
C PRO A 24 -15.80 -14.54 -2.58
N GLN A 25 -14.71 -13.77 -2.66
CA GLN A 25 -13.90 -13.33 -1.51
C GLN A 25 -14.57 -12.25 -0.65
N GLY A 26 -15.48 -11.46 -1.21
CA GLY A 26 -16.14 -10.34 -0.56
C GLY A 26 -15.39 -9.01 -0.72
N LEU A 27 -15.52 -8.12 0.27
CA LEU A 27 -14.91 -6.79 0.24
C LEU A 27 -13.40 -6.85 0.51
N MET A 28 -12.59 -6.33 -0.41
CA MET A 28 -11.13 -6.41 -0.36
C MET A 28 -10.52 -5.09 0.12
N TYR A 29 -10.30 -4.96 1.43
CA TYR A 29 -9.74 -3.75 2.04
C TYR A 29 -8.29 -3.46 1.66
N CYS A 30 -7.54 -4.47 1.22
CA CYS A 30 -6.16 -4.31 0.77
C CYS A 30 -6.01 -3.89 -0.69
N ILE A 31 -7.11 -3.72 -1.43
CA ILE A 31 -7.09 -3.12 -2.76
C ILE A 31 -7.83 -1.80 -2.68
N ARG A 32 -7.22 -0.73 -3.20
CA ARG A 32 -7.87 0.57 -3.33
C ARG A 32 -7.93 0.95 -4.79
N CYS A 33 -9.14 1.18 -5.28
CA CYS A 33 -9.41 1.68 -6.61
C CYS A 33 -9.72 3.19 -6.55
N SER A 34 -9.44 3.90 -7.63
CA SER A 34 -9.72 5.32 -7.80
C SER A 34 -10.18 5.61 -9.23
N CYS A 35 -11.12 6.53 -9.38
CA CYS A 35 -11.57 7.02 -10.68
C CYS A 35 -10.80 8.28 -11.07
N SER A 36 -10.19 8.27 -12.25
CA SER A 36 -9.51 9.44 -12.80
C SER A 36 -10.50 10.44 -13.43
N GLU A 37 -10.07 11.68 -13.60
CA GLU A 37 -10.81 12.73 -14.34
C GLU A 37 -11.09 12.33 -15.80
N GLU A 38 -10.31 11.40 -16.35
CA GLU A 38 -10.45 10.86 -17.70
C GLU A 38 -11.41 9.65 -17.76
N GLY A 39 -12.04 9.29 -16.63
CA GLY A 39 -12.93 8.13 -16.52
C GLY A 39 -12.19 6.79 -16.50
N GLN A 40 -10.90 6.77 -16.15
CA GLN A 40 -10.12 5.55 -16.02
C GLN A 40 -10.09 5.06 -14.58
N ILE A 41 -10.17 3.74 -14.40
CA ILE A 41 -10.08 3.11 -13.08
C ILE A 41 -8.64 2.67 -12.85
N TYR A 42 -8.05 3.14 -11.75
CA TYR A 42 -6.76 2.66 -11.27
C TYR A 42 -6.95 1.92 -9.96
N CYS A 43 -6.47 0.69 -9.87
CA CYS A 43 -6.50 -0.10 -8.64
C CYS A 43 -5.08 -0.46 -8.24
N GLY A 44 -4.76 -0.28 -6.95
CA GLY A 44 -3.47 -0.63 -6.36
C GLY A 44 -3.65 -1.40 -5.06
N LEU A 45 -2.61 -2.12 -4.66
CA LEU A 45 -2.53 -2.71 -3.33
C LEU A 45 -2.25 -1.61 -2.31
N VAL A 46 -2.92 -1.68 -1.16
CA VAL A 46 -2.62 -0.83 -0.01
C VAL A 46 -1.30 -1.29 0.58
N THR A 47 -0.31 -0.42 0.57
CA THR A 47 0.96 -0.66 1.27
C THR A 47 0.75 -0.37 2.76
N CYS A 48 0.90 -1.39 3.59
CA CYS A 48 0.85 -1.23 5.03
C CYS A 48 2.22 -0.85 5.60
N PRO A 49 2.26 0.01 6.61
CA PRO A 49 3.50 0.32 7.32
C PRO A 49 4.04 -0.92 8.04
N GLU A 50 5.36 -1.01 8.17
CA GLU A 50 5.96 -2.03 9.03
C GLU A 50 5.69 -1.71 10.50
N LEU A 51 5.11 -2.69 11.21
CA LEU A 51 4.86 -2.60 12.63
C LEU A 51 6.04 -3.21 13.41
N LEU A 52 6.52 -2.49 14.42
CA LEU A 52 7.61 -2.95 15.29
C LEU A 52 7.12 -3.56 16.61
N CYS A 53 5.80 -3.66 16.81
CA CYS A 53 5.23 -4.22 18.03
C CYS A 53 5.17 -5.76 17.98
N SER A 54 5.35 -6.40 19.14
CA SER A 54 5.36 -7.87 19.24
C SER A 54 4.00 -8.53 19.04
N ASN A 55 2.90 -7.77 19.09
CA ASN A 55 1.55 -8.31 18.94
C ASN A 55 0.67 -7.36 18.10
N PRO A 56 0.79 -7.41 16.76
CA PRO A 56 -0.09 -6.66 15.87
C PRO A 56 -1.52 -7.20 15.94
N LEU A 57 -2.49 -6.31 15.88
CA LEU A 57 -3.91 -6.61 15.94
C LEU A 57 -4.53 -6.39 14.55
N THR A 58 -5.21 -7.40 14.04
CA THR A 58 -6.05 -7.27 12.85
C THR A 58 -7.33 -6.52 13.22
N VAL A 59 -7.60 -5.42 12.53
CA VAL A 59 -8.85 -4.67 12.70
C VAL A 59 -9.86 -5.18 11.68
N PRO A 60 -11.11 -5.46 12.07
CA PRO A 60 -12.17 -5.71 11.12
C PRO A 60 -12.28 -4.55 10.12
N ASP A 61 -12.50 -4.87 8.86
CA ASP A 61 -12.69 -3.88 7.79
C ASP A 61 -11.48 -2.98 7.50
N SER A 62 -10.27 -3.40 7.89
CA SER A 62 -9.01 -2.74 7.50
C SER A 62 -8.11 -3.69 6.72
N CYS A 63 -7.24 -3.11 5.88
CA CYS A 63 -6.12 -3.88 5.33
C CYS A 63 -5.00 -4.06 6.36
N CYS A 64 -4.64 -2.96 7.01
CA CYS A 64 -3.44 -2.92 7.85
C CYS A 64 -3.76 -3.28 9.29
N GLN A 65 -2.82 -4.01 9.90
CA GLN A 65 -2.84 -4.29 11.31
C GLN A 65 -2.42 -3.04 12.10
N VAL A 66 -2.76 -3.01 13.38
CA VAL A 66 -2.43 -1.91 14.29
C VAL A 66 -1.78 -2.44 15.56
N CYS A 67 -0.96 -1.63 16.22
CA CYS A 67 -0.40 -1.97 17.53
C CYS A 67 -1.37 -1.56 18.64
N LYS A 68 -1.49 -2.40 19.68
CA LYS A 68 -2.42 -2.21 20.81
C LYS A 68 -2.21 -0.88 21.57
N ASP A 69 -1.00 -0.33 21.54
CA ASP A 69 -0.61 0.90 22.26
C ASP A 69 -0.31 2.10 21.35
N GLY A 70 -0.71 2.08 20.07
CA GLY A 70 -0.48 3.21 19.16
C GLY A 70 1.01 3.50 18.89
N SER A 71 1.89 2.53 19.17
CA SER A 71 3.34 2.65 19.01
C SER A 71 3.71 2.63 17.52
N TYR A 72 3.88 3.83 16.97
CA TYR A 72 4.61 4.22 15.76
C TYR A 72 4.57 3.23 14.59
N GLU A 73 3.65 3.50 13.65
CA GLU A 73 3.76 3.08 12.27
C GLU A 73 5.04 3.69 11.67
N LYS A 74 6.00 2.86 11.25
CA LYS A 74 7.06 3.35 10.37
C LYS A 74 6.45 3.45 8.98
N SER A 75 5.77 4.57 8.71
CA SER A 75 5.39 4.96 7.36
C SER A 75 6.65 4.90 6.52
N ALA A 76 6.60 4.21 5.38
CA ALA A 76 7.63 4.27 4.37
C ALA A 76 7.60 5.65 3.66
N GLU A 77 7.64 6.74 4.44
CA GLU A 77 7.97 8.05 3.93
C GLU A 77 9.50 8.11 3.84
N GLU A 78 9.99 7.91 2.61
CA GLU A 78 11.14 8.61 2.03
C GLU A 78 12.41 8.64 2.89
N GLU A 79 13.39 7.77 2.60
CA GLU A 79 14.78 7.98 3.02
C GLU A 79 15.22 9.40 2.59
N PRO A 80 15.41 10.39 3.49
CA PRO A 80 16.16 11.55 3.11
C PRO A 80 17.59 11.05 2.93
N LEU A 81 18.15 11.20 1.74
CA LEU A 81 19.57 11.01 1.44
C LEU A 81 20.44 11.65 2.53
N GLN A 82 20.81 10.91 3.56
CA GLN A 82 21.80 11.35 4.54
C GLN A 82 23.17 10.90 4.04
N LEU A 83 23.70 11.75 3.16
CA LEU A 83 25.07 11.76 2.71
C LEU A 83 26.03 11.80 3.93
N ASN A 84 26.97 10.85 3.93
CA ASN A 84 28.23 10.76 4.71
C ASN A 84 28.25 9.97 6.04
N ARG A 85 28.60 8.66 5.96
CA ARG A 85 29.81 8.14 6.63
C ARG A 85 30.13 6.69 6.20
N GLY A 86 31.33 6.52 5.62
CA GLY A 86 32.09 5.27 5.70
C GLY A 86 31.65 4.11 4.79
N VAL A 87 31.97 4.19 3.50
CA VAL A 87 32.01 3.01 2.63
C VAL A 87 33.19 2.14 3.06
N VAL A 88 32.97 1.14 3.92
CA VAL A 88 33.88 0.00 3.98
C VAL A 88 33.39 -0.98 2.92
N ARG A 89 34.04 -0.94 1.75
CA ARG A 89 33.78 -1.92 0.69
C ARG A 89 34.34 -3.27 1.14
N ASP A 90 33.50 -4.08 1.78
CA ASP A 90 33.80 -5.50 1.91
C ASP A 90 33.55 -6.15 0.54
N ILE A 91 34.63 -6.32 -0.22
CA ILE A 91 34.67 -6.87 -1.58
C ILE A 91 34.23 -8.35 -1.61
N SER A 92 33.94 -8.96 -0.46
CA SER A 92 33.60 -10.38 -0.34
C SER A 92 32.15 -10.73 -0.68
N ILE A 93 31.19 -9.80 -0.59
CA ILE A 93 29.76 -10.08 -0.80
C ILE A 93 29.36 -9.98 -2.29
N LEU A 94 30.12 -9.27 -3.12
CA LEU A 94 29.78 -9.10 -4.55
C LEU A 94 29.98 -10.37 -5.40
N LYS A 95 30.35 -11.50 -4.79
CA LYS A 95 30.74 -12.75 -5.47
C LYS A 95 29.70 -13.88 -5.40
N LEU A 96 28.46 -13.59 -4.98
CA LEU A 96 27.39 -14.59 -4.87
C LEU A 96 26.19 -14.37 -5.80
N CYS A 97 26.21 -13.35 -6.68
CA CYS A 97 25.14 -13.12 -7.68
C CYS A 97 25.43 -13.71 -9.07
N PHE A 98 26.39 -14.62 -9.21
CA PHE A 98 26.57 -15.39 -10.45
C PHE A 98 26.91 -16.84 -10.13
N PHE A 99 25.89 -17.64 -9.83
CA PHE A 99 25.76 -19.05 -10.22
C PHE A 99 24.28 -19.44 -10.23
#